data_AF-A0A1M5I0Y5-F1
#
_entry.id   AF-A0A1M5I0Y5-F1
#
_cell.length_a   1.000
_cell.length_b   1.000
_cell.length_c   1.000
_cell.angle_alpha   90.00
_cell.angle_beta   90.00
_cell.angle_gamma   90.00
#
_symmetry.space_group_name_H-M   'P 1'
#
loop_
_entity.id
_entity.type
_entity.pdbx_description
1 polymer ?
#
loop_
_entity_poly.entity_id
_entity_poly.type
_entity_poly.pdbx_seq_one_letter_code
_entity_poly.pdbx_strand_id
1 'polypeptide(L)' 'MFGLFKKDPTKKMRAEYNKLLEQGMHAQRNGDMRLYAEITAKAEALWSDIEALEKQQN' A
#
# COMPACT_ATOMS: atom_id res chain seq x y z
N MET A 1 -4.32 -23.48 22.99
CA MET A 1 -3.17 -22.62 22.60
C MET A 1 -3.03 -22.62 21.08
N PHE A 2 -3.90 -21.92 20.35
CA PHE A 2 -3.87 -21.81 18.87
C PHE A 2 -4.56 -20.50 18.43
N GLY A 3 -4.03 -19.36 18.88
CA GLY A 3 -4.57 -18.03 18.56
C GLY A 3 -3.77 -17.22 17.53
N LEU A 4 -2.79 -17.83 16.85
CA LEU A 4 -1.73 -17.12 16.12
C LEU A 4 -2.02 -16.82 14.63
N PHE A 5 -3.24 -17.05 14.14
CA PHE A 5 -3.57 -16.81 12.72
C PHE A 5 -4.83 -15.97 12.52
N LYS A 6 -5.00 -14.88 13.29
CA LYS A 6 -5.75 -13.74 12.74
C LYS A 6 -4.89 -13.16 11.62
N LYS A 7 -5.06 -13.72 10.43
CA LYS A 7 -4.31 -13.36 9.24
C LYS A 7 -4.88 -12.04 8.77
N ASP A 8 -4.32 -10.93 9.26
CA ASP A 8 -4.69 -9.58 8.81
C ASP A 8 -4.63 -9.56 7.28
N PRO A 9 -5.78 -9.58 6.59
CA PRO A 9 -5.80 -9.80 5.15
C PRO A 9 -5.25 -8.59 4.41
N THR A 10 -5.28 -7.41 5.05
CA THR A 10 -4.66 -6.19 4.55
C THR A 10 -3.16 -6.11 4.80
N LYS A 11 -2.55 -7.00 5.61
CA LYS A 11 -1.11 -6.96 5.92
C LYS A 11 -0.23 -7.07 4.69
N LYS A 12 -0.63 -7.91 3.72
CA LYS A 12 0.08 -8.03 2.43
C LYS A 12 -0.03 -6.74 1.61
N MET A 13 -1.24 -6.17 1.56
CA MET A 13 -1.50 -4.93 0.82
C MET A 13 -0.75 -3.75 1.43
N ARG A 14 -0.66 -3.65 2.76
CA ARG A 14 0.17 -2.62 3.43
C ARG A 14 1.65 -2.75 3.10
N ALA A 15 2.17 -3.98 3.01
CA ALA A 15 3.56 -4.21 2.60
C ALA A 15 3.80 -3.76 1.15
N GLU A 16 2.85 -4.01 0.25
CA GLU A 16 2.89 -3.55 -1.13
C GLU A 16 2.76 -2.01 -1.25
N TYR A 17 1.89 -1.40 -0.45
CA TYR A 17 1.78 0.05 -0.32
C TYR A 17 3.12 0.70 0.08
N ASN A 18 3.79 0.15 1.09
CA ASN A 18 5.11 0.64 1.51
C ASN A 18 6.15 0.53 0.39
N LYS A 19 6.10 -0.55 -0.40
CA LYS A 19 6.99 -0.72 -1.56
C LYS A 19 6.70 0.33 -2.65
N LEU A 20 5.43 0.64 -2.90
CA LEU A 20 5.06 1.72 -3.83
C LEU A 20 5.56 3.07 -3.31
N LEU A 21 5.42 3.37 -2.03
CA LEU A 21 5.97 4.61 -1.45
C LEU A 21 7.49 4.73 -1.63
N GLU A 22 8.23 3.64 -1.37
CA GLU A 22 9.68 3.61 -1.57
C GLU A 22 10.05 3.85 -3.05
N GLN A 23 9.34 3.20 -3.98
CA GLN A 23 9.52 3.43 -5.41
C GLN A 23 9.18 4.87 -5.81
N GLY A 24 8.12 5.45 -5.23
CA GLY A 24 7.73 6.83 -5.42
C GLY A 24 8.81 7.80 -4.94
N MET A 25 9.40 7.56 -3.76
CA MET A 25 10.52 8.35 -3.26
C MET A 25 11.73 8.29 -4.20
N HIS A 26 12.06 7.11 -4.72
CA HIS A 26 13.13 6.97 -5.71
C HIS A 26 12.82 7.72 -7.01
N ALA A 27 11.60 7.62 -7.53
CA ALA A 27 11.16 8.35 -8.72
C ALA A 27 11.23 9.87 -8.52
N GLN A 28 10.74 10.36 -7.37
CA GLN A 28 10.83 11.78 -6.99
C GLN A 28 12.29 12.25 -6.88
N ARG A 29 13.15 11.48 -6.21
CA ARG A 29 14.58 11.80 -6.05
C ARG A 29 15.33 11.80 -7.39
N ASN A 30 14.93 10.95 -8.32
CA ASN A 30 15.49 10.91 -9.67
C ASN A 30 14.89 11.98 -10.60
N GLY A 31 13.89 12.75 -10.14
CA GLY A 31 13.24 13.79 -10.91
C GLY A 31 12.20 13.29 -11.92
N ASP A 32 11.83 12.01 -11.87
CA ASP A 32 10.81 11.44 -12.76
C ASP A 32 9.40 11.69 -12.19
N MET A 33 8.88 12.89 -12.47
CA MET A 33 7.57 13.31 -11.97
C MET A 33 6.41 12.49 -12.54
N ARG A 34 6.53 11.97 -13.77
CA ARG A 34 5.50 11.14 -14.39
C ARG A 34 5.40 9.82 -13.66
N LEU A 35 6.54 9.15 -13.48
CA LEU A 35 6.61 7.89 -12.75
C LEU A 35 6.18 8.08 -11.29
N TYR A 36 6.60 9.17 -10.64
CA TYR A 36 6.15 9.51 -9.30
C TYR A 36 4.63 9.65 -9.20
N ALA A 37 4.00 10.38 -10.13
CA ALA A 37 2.55 10.54 -10.16
C ALA A 37 1.83 9.20 -10.37
N GLU A 38 2.33 8.35 -11.28
CA GLU A 38 1.78 7.01 -11.50
C GLU A 38 1.89 6.11 -10.27
N ILE A 39 3.06 6.10 -9.61
CA ILE A 39 3.29 5.28 -8.43
C ILE A 39 2.44 5.77 -7.25
N THR A 40 2.35 7.09 -7.07
CA THR A 40 1.54 7.70 -6.01
C THR A 40 0.06 7.37 -6.21
N ALA A 41 -0.45 7.48 -7.44
CA ALA A 41 -1.83 7.11 -7.74
C ALA A 41 -2.12 5.61 -7.47
N LYS A 42 -1.16 4.73 -7.77
CA LYS A 42 -1.27 3.30 -7.44
C LYS A 42 -1.27 3.07 -5.93
N ALA A 43 -0.44 3.80 -5.18
CA ALA A 43 -0.38 3.71 -3.73
C ALA A 43 -1.70 4.18 -3.09
N GLU A 44 -2.27 5.29 -3.57
CA GLU A 44 -3.56 5.81 -3.11
C GLU A 44 -4.72 4.83 -3.39
N ALA A 45 -4.76 4.25 -4.59
CA ALA A 45 -5.76 3.24 -4.93
C ALA A 45 -5.67 2.03 -3.98
N LEU A 46 -4.46 1.52 -3.75
CA LEU A 46 -4.23 0.40 -2.85
C LEU A 46 -4.59 0.73 -1.39
N TRP A 47 -4.35 1.97 -0.95
CA TRP A 47 -4.76 2.43 0.38
C TRP A 47 -6.28 2.47 0.52
N SER A 48 -6.99 2.93 -0.51
CA SER A 48 -8.45 2.92 -0.53
C SER A 48 -9.02 1.50 -0.40
N ASP A 49 -8.42 0.53 -1.09
CA ASP A 49 -8.82 -0.88 -0.98
C ASP A 49 -8.54 -1.45 0.42
N ILE A 50 -7.40 -1.08 1.04
CA ILE A 50 -7.06 -1.44 2.42
C ILE A 50 -8.11 -0.90 3.39
N GLU A 51 -8.46 0.39 3.29
CA GLU A 51 -9.47 1.00 4.15
C GLU A 51 -10.85 0.37 3.98
N ALA A 52 -11.23 0.04 2.74
CA ALA A 52 -12.51 -0.62 2.46
C ALA A 52 -12.57 -2.01 3.10
N LEU A 53 -11.50 -2.80 2.97
CA LEU A 53 -11.40 -4.13 3.58
C LEU A 53 -11.36 -4.08 5.11
N GLU A 54 -10.69 -3.09 5.69
CA GLU A 54 -10.66 -2.89 7.14
C GLU A 54 -12.00 -2.47 7.69
N LYS A 55 -12.73 -1.60 7.00
CA LYS A 55 -14.11 -1.24 7.36
C LYS A 55 -15.08 -2.42 7.25
N GLN A 56 -14.85 -3.35 6.34
CA GLN A 56 -15.67 -4.56 6.21
C GLN A 56 -15.39 -5.62 7.28
N GLN A 57 -14.22 -5.54 7.95
CA GLN A 57 -13.80 -6.53 8.96
C GLN A 57 -14.00 -6.07 10.40
N ASN A 58 -14.34 -4.79 10.59
CA ASN A 58 -14.78 -4.21 11.86
C ASN A 58 -16.30 -4.29 11.99
#